data_AF-A6T2H4-F1
#
_entry.id   AF-A6T2H4-F1
#
_cell.length_a   1.000
_cell.length_b   1.000
_cell.length_c   1.000
_cell.angle_alpha   90.00
_cell.angle_beta   90.00
_cell.angle_gamma   90.00
#
_symmetry.space_group_name_H-M   'P 1'
#
loop_
_entity.id
_entity.type
_entity.pdbx_description
1 polymer ?
#
loop_
_entity_poly.entity_id
_entity_poly.type
_entity_poly.pdbx_seq_one_letter_code
_entity_poly.pdbx_strand_id
1 'polypeptide(L)'
;MGSGSGTKKKHWAEKARMWAWYDEVARRTDWSDHRLDKEFARKPGVSLTPDLRARVFGAIKGKNARQPTGNKDWRSASELAAAVGAHPSFAGTEELYHANVWSFIQERFVKAEDLERRTDVLLERYALVRIDPLTSDDFSTTVMKLGLPALYKRSLALSLHNLPHLDQFSLLWNLYLATEQAIDWHIRKFLESQLDRWLDNFFFERFAARGFHLEFYTAAIDAMMKARIDPMATTCSVQYLGALSSRIVLPSKWSS
;
A
#
# COMPACT_ATOMS: atom_id res chain seq x y z
N MET A 1 -31.55 -23.02 -19.69
CA MET A 1 -31.40 -21.76 -18.93
C MET A 1 -29.92 -21.54 -18.69
N GLY A 2 -29.29 -20.63 -19.43
CA GLY A 2 -27.86 -20.35 -19.34
C GLY A 2 -27.55 -19.53 -18.09
N SER A 3 -26.84 -20.11 -17.14
CA SER A 3 -26.21 -19.42 -16.02
C SER A 3 -24.99 -18.65 -16.53
N GLY A 4 -25.22 -17.45 -17.05
CA GLY A 4 -24.16 -16.49 -17.31
C GLY A 4 -23.51 -16.11 -15.98
N SER A 5 -22.39 -16.75 -15.64
CA SER A 5 -21.52 -16.34 -14.55
C SER A 5 -21.01 -14.94 -14.86
N GLY A 6 -21.68 -13.91 -14.32
CA GLY A 6 -21.22 -12.54 -14.42
C GLY A 6 -19.83 -12.42 -13.84
N THR A 7 -18.82 -12.37 -14.70
CA THR A 7 -17.43 -12.15 -14.31
C THR A 7 -17.38 -10.85 -13.52
N LYS A 8 -17.18 -10.91 -12.19
CA LYS A 8 -17.01 -9.73 -11.35
C LYS A 8 -15.93 -8.85 -12.00
N LYS A 9 -16.30 -7.61 -12.34
CA LYS A 9 -15.36 -6.64 -12.92
C LYS A 9 -14.19 -6.49 -11.95
N LYS A 10 -12.97 -6.78 -12.42
CA LYS A 10 -11.76 -6.63 -11.60
C LYS A 10 -11.62 -5.17 -11.15
N HIS A 11 -11.23 -4.97 -9.89
CA HIS A 11 -10.96 -3.63 -9.36
C HIS A 11 -9.84 -2.97 -10.16
N TRP A 12 -9.91 -1.65 -10.37
CA TRP A 12 -8.91 -0.93 -11.17
C TRP A 12 -7.50 -1.04 -10.58
N ALA A 13 -7.40 -1.11 -9.25
CA ALA A 13 -6.15 -1.28 -8.51
C ALA A 13 -5.37 -2.53 -8.94
N GLU A 14 -6.07 -3.60 -9.30
CA GLU A 14 -5.46 -4.85 -9.77
C GLU A 14 -4.74 -4.69 -11.11
N LYS A 15 -5.29 -3.84 -11.96
CA LYS A 15 -4.69 -3.46 -13.25
C LYS A 15 -3.49 -2.54 -13.01
N ALA A 16 -3.65 -1.52 -12.18
CA ALA A 16 -2.58 -0.60 -11.81
C ALA A 16 -1.39 -1.35 -11.19
N ARG A 17 -1.65 -2.24 -10.23
CA ARG A 17 -0.65 -3.11 -9.59
C ARG A 17 0.20 -3.88 -10.61
N MET A 18 -0.45 -4.54 -11.56
CA MET A 18 0.26 -5.32 -12.58
C MET A 18 1.14 -4.46 -13.49
N TRP A 19 0.64 -3.29 -13.90
CA TRP A 19 1.41 -2.36 -14.72
C TRP A 19 2.58 -1.76 -13.95
N ALA A 20 2.35 -1.27 -12.74
CA ALA A 20 3.41 -0.74 -11.89
C ALA A 20 4.52 -1.77 -11.66
N TRP A 21 4.15 -3.02 -11.37
CA TRP A 21 5.11 -4.11 -11.23
C TRP A 21 5.85 -4.40 -12.55
N TYR A 22 5.15 -4.54 -13.67
CA TYR A 22 5.78 -4.80 -14.97
C TYR A 22 6.75 -3.69 -15.38
N ASP A 23 6.37 -2.43 -15.21
CA ASP A 23 7.22 -1.30 -15.54
C ASP A 23 8.47 -1.26 -14.65
N GLU A 24 8.32 -1.60 -13.37
CA GLU A 24 9.45 -1.72 -12.46
C GLU A 24 10.38 -2.88 -12.86
N VAL A 25 9.85 -4.02 -13.32
CA VAL A 25 10.66 -5.11 -13.90
C VAL A 25 11.39 -4.64 -15.16
N ALA A 26 10.68 -3.98 -16.08
CA ALA A 26 11.25 -3.48 -17.33
C ALA A 26 12.29 -2.38 -17.12
N ARG A 27 12.19 -1.59 -16.05
CA ARG A 27 13.19 -0.55 -15.72
C ARG A 27 14.51 -1.12 -15.23
N ARG A 28 14.52 -2.36 -14.72
CA ARG A 28 15.71 -2.98 -14.12
C ARG A 28 16.65 -3.62 -15.15
N THR A 29 16.15 -3.98 -16.33
CA THR A 29 16.93 -4.68 -17.36
C THR A 29 16.44 -4.33 -18.77
N ASP A 30 17.23 -4.65 -19.79
CA ASP A 30 16.87 -4.54 -21.22
C ASP A 30 16.20 -5.82 -21.77
N TRP A 31 15.75 -6.72 -20.89
CA TRP A 31 15.22 -8.01 -21.32
C TRP A 31 13.89 -7.83 -22.06
N SER A 32 13.78 -8.47 -23.22
CA SER A 32 12.53 -8.50 -23.97
C SER A 32 11.45 -9.30 -23.22
N ASP A 33 10.18 -8.99 -23.47
CA ASP A 33 9.04 -9.75 -22.93
C ASP A 33 9.19 -11.27 -23.19
N HIS A 34 9.72 -11.63 -24.37
CA HIS A 34 10.00 -13.02 -24.72
C HIS A 34 11.07 -13.66 -23.83
N ARG A 35 12.15 -12.93 -23.51
CA ARG A 35 13.18 -13.41 -22.59
C ARG A 35 12.62 -13.58 -21.18
N LEU A 36 11.82 -12.61 -20.71
CA LEU A 36 11.13 -12.68 -19.42
C LEU A 36 10.16 -13.85 -19.36
N ASP A 37 9.38 -14.10 -20.42
CA ASP A 37 8.48 -15.26 -20.53
C ASP A 37 9.24 -16.58 -20.45
N LYS A 38 10.39 -16.69 -21.15
CA LYS A 38 11.22 -17.90 -21.14
C LYS A 38 11.78 -18.20 -19.74
N GLU A 39 12.23 -17.17 -19.04
CA GLU A 39 12.86 -17.32 -17.73
C GLU A 39 11.83 -17.54 -16.61
N PHE A 40 10.75 -16.75 -16.60
CA PHE A 40 9.90 -16.60 -15.42
C PHE A 40 8.47 -17.10 -15.59
N ALA A 41 7.91 -17.24 -16.79
CA ALA A 41 6.49 -17.59 -16.90
C ALA A 41 6.19 -19.04 -16.45
N ARG A 42 7.14 -19.96 -16.63
CA ARG A 42 6.96 -21.40 -16.41
C ARG A 42 7.27 -21.84 -14.99
N LYS A 43 6.56 -22.86 -14.50
CA LYS A 43 6.94 -23.53 -13.25
C LYS A 43 8.18 -24.43 -13.46
N PRO A 44 9.03 -24.61 -12.42
CA PRO A 44 10.19 -25.50 -12.53
C PRO A 44 9.79 -26.93 -12.89
N GLY A 45 10.60 -27.60 -13.71
CA GLY A 45 10.37 -29.01 -14.10
C GLY A 45 9.33 -29.24 -15.19
N VAL A 46 8.74 -28.18 -15.77
CA VAL A 46 7.75 -28.30 -16.84
C VAL A 46 8.45 -28.24 -18.22
N SER A 47 8.50 -29.38 -18.91
CA SER A 47 8.93 -29.46 -20.31
C SER A 47 7.71 -29.28 -21.23
N LEU A 48 7.65 -28.15 -21.93
CA LEU A 48 6.63 -27.89 -22.96
C LEU A 48 7.25 -27.99 -24.35
N THR A 49 6.44 -28.39 -25.33
CA THR A 49 6.82 -28.36 -26.74
C THR A 49 7.14 -26.91 -27.18
N PRO A 50 8.02 -26.71 -28.18
CA PRO A 50 8.41 -25.39 -28.68
C PRO A 50 7.25 -24.47 -29.11
N ASP A 51 6.09 -25.07 -29.39
CA ASP A 51 4.88 -24.43 -29.90
C ASP A 51 4.04 -23.80 -28.77
N LEU A 52 4.21 -24.25 -27.53
CA LEU A 52 3.56 -23.70 -26.33
C LEU A 52 4.39 -22.55 -25.75
N ARG A 53 4.35 -21.41 -26.46
CA ARG A 53 4.98 -20.15 -26.03
C ARG A 53 4.02 -19.36 -25.14
N ALA A 54 4.44 -19.06 -23.91
CA ALA A 54 3.76 -18.05 -23.11
C ALA A 54 3.96 -16.68 -23.76
N ARG A 55 2.94 -15.84 -23.63
CA ARG A 55 2.99 -14.40 -23.88
C ARG A 55 2.50 -13.67 -22.64
N VAL A 56 3.02 -14.04 -21.47
CA VAL A 56 2.53 -13.55 -20.18
C VAL A 56 2.95 -12.09 -20.02
N PHE A 57 4.23 -11.76 -20.16
CA PHE A 57 4.71 -10.38 -20.05
C PHE A 57 4.11 -9.47 -21.13
N GLY A 58 4.00 -9.95 -22.37
CA GLY A 58 3.31 -9.22 -23.44
C GLY A 58 1.82 -8.96 -23.14
N ALA A 59 1.12 -9.91 -22.50
CA ALA A 59 -0.28 -9.74 -22.11
C ALA A 59 -0.45 -8.76 -20.92
N ILE A 60 0.55 -8.65 -20.05
CA ILE A 60 0.60 -7.67 -18.96
C ILE A 60 0.88 -6.27 -19.52
N LYS A 61 1.81 -6.13 -20.46
CA LYS A 61 2.12 -4.86 -21.13
C LYS A 61 0.90 -4.25 -21.83
N GLY A 62 0.05 -5.11 -22.39
CA GLY A 62 -1.14 -4.70 -23.14
C GLY A 62 -2.18 -3.90 -22.36
N LYS A 63 -3.20 -3.40 -23.08
CA LYS A 63 -4.24 -2.46 -22.59
C LYS A 63 -4.95 -2.88 -21.28
N ASN A 64 -5.06 -4.18 -21.03
CA ASN A 64 -5.86 -4.72 -19.93
C ASN A 64 -5.03 -5.24 -18.74
N ALA A 65 -3.69 -5.14 -18.80
CA ALA A 65 -2.79 -5.68 -17.77
C ALA A 65 -3.17 -7.11 -17.34
N ARG A 66 -3.25 -8.05 -18.30
CA ARG A 66 -3.84 -9.36 -18.05
C ARG A 66 -3.02 -10.13 -17.02
N GLN A 67 -3.60 -10.32 -15.84
CA GLN A 67 -3.01 -11.14 -14.78
C GLN A 67 -2.98 -12.61 -15.20
N PRO A 68 -1.82 -13.29 -15.11
CA PRO A 68 -1.77 -14.74 -15.25
C PRO A 68 -2.49 -15.39 -14.07
N THR A 69 -3.43 -16.30 -14.37
CA THR A 69 -4.21 -17.03 -13.35
C THR A 69 -3.43 -18.19 -12.73
N GLY A 70 -2.33 -18.59 -13.37
CA GLY A 70 -1.57 -19.78 -13.01
C GLY A 70 -2.30 -21.07 -13.37
N ASN A 71 -1.53 -22.14 -13.57
CA ASN A 71 -2.03 -23.51 -13.65
C ASN A 71 -0.88 -24.48 -13.30
N LYS A 72 -0.97 -25.74 -13.72
CA LYS A 72 0.07 -26.75 -13.51
C LYS A 72 1.41 -26.35 -14.15
N ASP A 73 1.36 -25.66 -15.29
CA ASP A 73 2.52 -25.40 -16.14
C ASP A 73 3.04 -23.96 -16.00
N TRP A 74 2.14 -23.02 -15.70
CA TRP A 74 2.39 -21.59 -15.68
C TRP A 74 2.20 -21.00 -14.29
N ARG A 75 3.06 -20.04 -13.95
CA ARG A 75 2.96 -19.28 -12.71
C ARG A 75 1.73 -18.37 -12.72
N SER A 76 1.06 -18.26 -11.59
CA SER A 76 0.11 -17.20 -11.28
C SER A 76 0.83 -15.87 -11.12
N ALA A 77 0.08 -14.76 -11.03
CA ALA A 77 0.68 -13.43 -10.92
C ALA A 77 1.58 -13.28 -9.66
N SER A 78 1.15 -13.83 -8.53
CA SER A 78 1.94 -13.85 -7.30
C SER A 78 3.19 -14.72 -7.42
N GLU A 79 3.05 -15.95 -7.93
CA GLU A 79 4.20 -16.85 -8.15
C GLU A 79 5.20 -16.24 -9.15
N LEU A 80 4.70 -15.53 -10.16
CA LEU A 80 5.52 -14.84 -11.15
C LEU A 80 6.30 -13.67 -10.52
N ALA A 81 5.64 -12.84 -9.71
CA ALA A 81 6.29 -11.74 -8.99
C ALA A 81 7.41 -12.24 -8.07
N ALA A 82 7.16 -13.31 -7.32
CA ALA A 82 8.16 -13.95 -6.47
C ALA A 82 9.33 -14.53 -7.28
N ALA A 83 9.05 -15.22 -8.39
CA ALA A 83 10.10 -15.79 -9.25
C ALA A 83 10.99 -14.71 -9.88
N VAL A 84 10.41 -13.57 -10.27
CA VAL A 84 11.17 -12.42 -10.79
C VAL A 84 11.96 -11.77 -9.66
N GLY A 85 11.35 -11.50 -8.50
CA GLY A 85 12.00 -10.86 -7.37
C GLY A 85 13.18 -11.65 -6.78
N ALA A 86 13.14 -12.99 -6.87
CA ALA A 86 14.24 -13.86 -6.47
C ALA A 86 15.48 -13.75 -7.38
N HIS A 87 15.34 -13.23 -8.60
CA HIS A 87 16.46 -13.06 -9.51
C HIS A 87 17.25 -11.78 -9.18
N PRO A 88 18.59 -11.82 -9.01
CA PRO A 88 19.39 -10.69 -8.50
C PRO A 88 19.19 -9.37 -9.26
N SER A 89 19.03 -9.42 -10.59
CA SER A 89 18.81 -8.22 -11.41
C SER A 89 17.46 -7.51 -11.15
N PHE A 90 16.52 -8.15 -10.45
CA PHE A 90 15.17 -7.65 -10.22
C PHE A 90 14.83 -7.52 -8.73
N ALA A 91 15.86 -7.43 -7.86
CA ALA A 91 15.69 -7.28 -6.43
C ALA A 91 14.73 -6.11 -6.07
N GLY A 92 13.80 -6.38 -5.16
CA GLY A 92 12.79 -5.42 -4.70
C GLY A 92 11.54 -5.28 -5.59
N THR A 93 11.50 -5.89 -6.78
CA THR A 93 10.30 -5.84 -7.65
C THR A 93 9.10 -6.57 -7.01
N GLU A 94 9.35 -7.66 -6.29
CA GLU A 94 8.33 -8.41 -5.56
C GLU A 94 7.64 -7.57 -4.47
N GLU A 95 8.40 -6.77 -3.72
CA GLU A 95 7.88 -5.90 -2.67
C GLU A 95 6.85 -4.91 -3.21
N LEU A 96 7.10 -4.33 -4.39
CA LEU A 96 6.13 -3.44 -5.05
C LEU A 96 4.84 -4.19 -5.42
N TYR A 97 4.93 -5.45 -5.86
CA TYR A 97 3.75 -6.24 -6.19
C TYR A 97 2.90 -6.56 -4.96
N HIS A 98 3.55 -6.86 -3.83
CA HIS A 98 2.91 -7.22 -2.57
C HIS A 98 2.63 -6.03 -1.65
N ALA A 99 2.91 -4.80 -2.10
CA ALA A 99 2.73 -3.60 -1.31
C ALA A 99 1.27 -3.43 -0.82
N ASN A 100 1.12 -3.05 0.44
CA ASN A 100 -0.19 -2.83 1.09
C ASN A 100 -1.02 -1.72 0.42
N VAL A 101 -0.39 -0.80 -0.33
CA VAL A 101 -1.11 0.23 -1.09
C VAL A 101 -2.20 -0.37 -1.95
N TRP A 102 -1.94 -1.53 -2.57
CA TRP A 102 -2.90 -2.16 -3.47
C TRP A 102 -4.10 -2.73 -2.73
N SER A 103 -3.94 -3.25 -1.52
CA SER A 103 -5.07 -3.72 -0.71
C SER A 103 -5.82 -2.54 -0.07
N PHE A 104 -5.11 -1.54 0.44
CA PHE A 104 -5.71 -0.42 1.17
C PHE A 104 -6.65 0.40 0.30
N ILE A 105 -6.29 0.68 -0.96
CA ILE A 105 -7.16 1.38 -1.92
C ILE A 105 -8.34 0.54 -2.42
N GLN A 106 -8.41 -0.74 -2.05
CA GLN A 106 -9.55 -1.64 -2.32
C GLN A 106 -10.44 -1.82 -1.09
N GLU A 107 -9.93 -1.50 0.10
CA GLU A 107 -10.63 -1.68 1.36
C GLU A 107 -11.64 -0.54 1.59
N ARG A 108 -12.92 -0.88 1.53
CA ARG A 108 -14.00 0.08 1.85
C ARG A 108 -14.27 0.18 3.35
N PHE A 109 -14.20 -0.95 4.05
CA PHE A 109 -14.45 -1.03 5.49
C PHE A 109 -13.30 -1.78 6.15
N VAL A 110 -12.81 -1.24 7.27
CA VAL A 110 -11.69 -1.81 8.03
C VAL A 110 -12.14 -2.04 9.47
N LYS A 111 -11.90 -3.24 9.98
CA LYS A 111 -12.14 -3.55 11.40
C LYS A 111 -11.13 -2.82 12.28
N ALA A 112 -11.60 -2.32 13.42
CA ALA A 112 -10.74 -1.57 14.34
C ALA A 112 -9.53 -2.39 14.82
N GLU A 113 -9.74 -3.68 15.09
CA GLU A 113 -8.69 -4.59 15.54
C GLU A 113 -7.63 -4.84 14.45
N ASP A 114 -8.06 -4.92 13.19
CA ASP A 114 -7.13 -5.04 12.07
C ASP A 114 -6.31 -3.78 11.88
N LEU A 115 -6.93 -2.60 12.03
CA LEU A 115 -6.25 -1.33 11.94
C LEU A 115 -5.16 -1.18 13.02
N GLU A 116 -5.52 -1.49 14.27
CA GLU A 116 -4.60 -1.47 15.39
C GLU A 116 -3.44 -2.45 15.17
N ARG A 117 -3.75 -3.72 14.88
CA ARG A 117 -2.75 -4.77 14.65
C ARG A 117 -1.78 -4.40 13.53
N ARG A 118 -2.28 -3.88 12.40
CA ARG A 118 -1.43 -3.44 11.27
C ARG A 118 -0.52 -2.27 11.69
N THR A 119 -1.04 -1.36 12.51
CA THR A 119 -0.25 -0.25 13.04
C THR A 119 0.83 -0.76 13.99
N ASP A 120 0.50 -1.64 14.93
CA ASP A 120 1.48 -2.20 15.89
C ASP A 120 2.61 -2.96 15.21
N VAL A 121 2.30 -3.76 14.18
CA VAL A 121 3.32 -4.45 13.38
C VAL A 121 4.30 -3.46 12.75
N LEU A 122 3.82 -2.32 12.25
CA LEU A 122 4.71 -1.28 11.69
C LEU A 122 5.54 -0.61 12.79
N LEU A 123 4.92 -0.32 13.94
CA LEU A 123 5.62 0.33 15.04
C LEU A 123 6.73 -0.56 15.60
N GLU A 124 6.44 -1.83 15.85
CA GLU A 124 7.41 -2.82 16.32
C GLU A 124 8.54 -3.00 15.31
N ARG A 125 8.22 -3.22 14.03
CA ARG A 125 9.21 -3.44 12.96
C ARG A 125 10.21 -2.29 12.82
N TYR A 126 9.74 -1.05 13.03
CA TYR A 126 10.56 0.15 12.87
C TYR A 126 10.99 0.80 14.19
N ALA A 127 10.84 0.09 15.31
CA ALA A 127 11.15 0.58 16.65
C ALA A 127 10.54 1.97 16.92
N LEU A 128 9.31 2.18 16.49
CA LEU A 128 8.50 3.36 16.77
C LEU A 128 7.59 3.09 17.98
N VAL A 129 7.20 4.16 18.67
CA VAL A 129 6.28 4.10 19.80
C VAL A 129 5.15 5.10 19.62
N ARG A 130 3.99 4.75 20.21
CA ARG A 130 2.84 5.65 20.35
C ARG A 130 2.83 6.20 21.76
N ILE A 131 2.96 7.51 21.90
CA ILE A 131 2.92 8.20 23.19
C ILE A 131 1.67 9.08 23.24
N ASP A 132 0.96 9.02 24.35
CA ASP A 132 -0.06 10.02 24.64
C ASP A 132 0.65 11.28 25.21
N PRO A 133 0.68 12.37 24.43
CA PRO A 133 1.43 13.55 24.83
C PRO A 133 0.76 14.34 25.97
N LEU A 134 -0.48 14.01 26.33
CA LEU A 134 -1.20 14.63 27.45
C LEU A 134 -0.90 13.96 28.79
N THR A 135 -0.50 12.68 28.77
CA THR A 135 -0.15 11.91 29.98
C THR A 135 1.35 11.79 30.20
N SER A 136 2.18 12.16 29.21
CA SER A 136 3.63 12.23 29.34
C SER A 136 4.08 13.61 29.85
N ASP A 137 4.78 13.64 30.98
CA ASP A 137 5.32 14.86 31.57
C ASP A 137 6.23 15.61 30.60
N ASP A 138 7.06 14.88 29.84
CA ASP A 138 8.01 15.44 28.88
C ASP A 138 7.32 16.17 27.72
N PHE A 139 6.17 15.66 27.28
CA PHE A 139 5.43 16.23 26.14
C PHE A 139 4.34 17.21 26.56
N SER A 140 3.79 17.11 27.77
CA SER A 140 2.71 17.98 28.24
C SER A 140 3.07 19.47 28.16
N THR A 141 4.28 19.83 28.61
CA THR A 141 4.82 21.20 28.53
C THR A 141 4.97 21.66 27.07
N THR A 142 5.37 20.74 26.19
CA THR A 142 5.54 21.03 24.76
C THR A 142 4.19 21.23 24.06
N VAL A 143 3.18 20.43 24.42
CA VAL A 143 1.79 20.60 23.96
C VAL A 143 1.24 21.96 24.40
N MET A 144 1.45 22.38 25.64
CA MET A 144 1.02 23.70 26.11
C MET A 144 1.67 24.86 25.33
N LYS A 145 2.94 24.70 24.92
CA LYS A 145 3.68 25.73 24.18
C LYS A 145 3.38 25.77 22.69
N LEU A 146 3.29 24.62 22.03
CA LEU A 146 3.23 24.51 20.56
C LEU A 146 1.85 24.08 20.03
N GLY A 147 1.01 23.51 20.89
CA GLY A 147 -0.21 22.83 20.50
C GLY A 147 0.01 21.40 20.02
N LEU A 148 -0.99 20.55 20.27
CA LEU A 148 -0.98 19.14 19.88
C LEU A 148 -0.77 18.93 18.36
N PRO A 149 -1.45 19.68 17.45
CA PRO A 149 -1.25 19.47 16.01
C PRO A 149 0.18 19.73 15.55
N ALA A 150 0.87 20.72 16.12
CA ALA A 150 2.25 21.05 15.74
C ALA A 150 3.23 19.98 16.22
N LEU A 151 3.06 19.50 17.45
CA LEU A 151 3.86 18.39 17.99
C LEU A 151 3.64 17.11 17.17
N TYR A 152 2.37 16.76 16.91
CA TYR A 152 2.01 15.59 16.10
C TYR A 152 2.68 15.61 14.73
N LYS A 153 2.60 16.74 14.01
CA LYS A 153 3.23 16.92 12.69
C LYS A 153 4.73 16.67 12.73
N ARG A 154 5.42 17.22 13.72
CA ARG A 154 6.88 17.07 13.87
C ARG A 154 7.26 15.63 14.18
N SER A 155 6.59 15.00 15.15
CA SER A 155 6.85 13.61 15.54
C SER A 155 6.59 12.64 14.40
N LEU A 156 5.49 12.83 13.67
CA LEU A 156 5.18 11.98 12.52
C LEU A 156 6.19 12.17 11.38
N ALA A 157 6.58 13.41 11.07
CA ALA A 157 7.60 13.67 10.04
C ALA A 157 8.93 12.99 10.37
N LEU A 158 9.37 13.05 11.64
CA LEU A 158 10.57 12.35 12.11
C LEU A 158 10.45 10.83 11.99
N SER A 159 9.27 10.28 12.28
CA SER A 159 9.01 8.84 12.14
C SER A 159 9.07 8.41 10.68
N LEU A 160 8.34 9.11 9.80
CA LEU A 160 8.24 8.75 8.38
C LEU A 160 9.59 8.83 7.66
N HIS A 161 10.48 9.74 8.05
CA HIS A 161 11.80 9.90 7.43
C HIS A 161 12.63 8.60 7.42
N ASN A 162 12.46 7.73 8.41
CA ASN A 162 13.25 6.50 8.54
C ASN A 162 12.55 5.26 7.96
N LEU A 163 11.34 5.41 7.41
CA LEU A 163 10.55 4.30 6.89
C LEU A 163 10.78 4.14 5.37
N PRO A 164 10.80 2.91 4.84
CA PRO A 164 10.68 2.68 3.41
C PRO A 164 9.41 3.32 2.85
N HIS A 165 9.48 3.83 1.62
CA HIS A 165 8.42 4.64 1.02
C HIS A 165 7.03 3.96 1.03
N LEU A 166 6.96 2.64 0.82
CA LEU A 166 5.71 1.86 0.85
C LEU A 166 5.14 1.69 2.27
N ASP A 167 6.00 1.64 3.28
CA ASP A 167 5.59 1.53 4.67
C ASP A 167 5.21 2.90 5.26
N GLN A 168 5.76 3.99 4.74
CA GLN A 168 5.28 5.35 5.03
C GLN A 168 3.80 5.49 4.66
N PHE A 169 3.39 5.04 3.47
CA PHE A 169 1.98 5.01 3.08
C PHE A 169 1.15 4.16 4.03
N SER A 170 1.64 2.96 4.36
CA SER A 170 0.90 2.05 5.22
C SER A 170 0.63 2.67 6.59
N LEU A 171 1.63 3.32 7.18
CA LEU A 171 1.48 4.04 8.44
C LEU A 171 0.53 5.23 8.30
N LEU A 172 0.72 6.08 7.29
CA LEU A 172 -0.13 7.25 7.04
C LEU A 172 -1.60 6.87 6.85
N TRP A 173 -1.87 5.83 6.08
CA TRP A 173 -3.23 5.34 5.81
C TRP A 173 -3.91 4.84 7.08
N ASN A 174 -3.18 4.06 7.87
CA ASN A 174 -3.71 3.54 9.12
C ASN A 174 -4.02 4.67 10.13
N LEU A 175 -3.09 5.63 10.28
CA LEU A 175 -3.32 6.80 11.13
C LEU A 175 -4.50 7.65 10.63
N TYR A 176 -4.63 7.82 9.31
CA TYR A 176 -5.75 8.55 8.72
C TYR A 176 -7.10 7.90 9.06
N LEU A 177 -7.22 6.58 8.93
CA LEU A 177 -8.44 5.85 9.29
C LEU A 177 -8.71 5.96 10.80
N ALA A 178 -7.68 5.89 11.65
CA ALA A 178 -7.85 6.07 13.09
C ALA A 178 -8.41 7.46 13.45
N THR A 179 -8.12 8.48 12.63
CA THR A 179 -8.67 9.84 12.82
C THR A 179 -10.11 10.03 12.35
N GLU A 180 -10.79 9.01 11.84
CA GLU A 180 -12.19 9.15 11.38
C GLU A 180 -13.13 9.67 12.47
N GLN A 181 -12.88 9.25 13.70
CA GLN A 181 -13.68 9.60 14.87
C GLN A 181 -12.92 10.55 15.81
N ALA A 182 -11.81 11.12 15.33
CA ALA A 182 -11.01 12.06 16.11
C ALA A 182 -11.74 13.38 16.30
N ILE A 183 -11.57 13.95 17.49
CA ILE A 183 -12.05 15.30 17.83
C ILE A 183 -11.19 16.35 17.10
N ASP A 184 -9.90 16.06 16.86
CA ASP A 184 -8.97 17.01 16.25
C ASP A 184 -8.93 16.89 14.71
N TRP A 185 -9.76 17.71 14.06
CA TRP A 185 -9.84 17.79 12.60
C TRP A 185 -8.54 18.27 11.94
N HIS A 186 -7.65 18.97 12.65
CA HIS A 186 -6.39 19.45 12.09
C HIS A 186 -5.40 18.31 11.85
N ILE A 187 -5.38 17.31 12.74
CA ILE A 187 -4.55 16.11 12.57
C ILE A 187 -5.04 15.33 11.35
N ARG A 188 -6.35 15.12 11.23
CA ARG A 188 -6.94 14.47 10.05
C ARG A 188 -6.58 15.19 8.76
N LYS A 189 -6.76 16.51 8.69
CA LYS A 189 -6.42 17.31 7.51
C LYS A 189 -4.93 17.22 7.14
N PHE A 190 -4.06 17.16 8.14
CA PHE A 190 -2.64 16.95 7.90
C PHE A 190 -2.37 15.58 7.28
N LEU A 191 -2.93 14.49 7.83
CA LEU A 191 -2.76 13.15 7.27
C LEU A 191 -3.34 13.04 5.85
N GLU A 192 -4.51 13.64 5.59
CA GLU A 192 -5.08 13.75 4.25
C GLU A 192 -4.08 14.40 3.29
N SER A 193 -3.46 15.52 3.67
CA SER A 193 -2.47 16.21 2.82
C SER A 193 -1.19 15.41 2.56
N GLN A 194 -0.77 14.57 3.52
CA GLN A 194 0.39 13.70 3.34
C GLN A 194 0.06 12.53 2.41
N LEU A 195 -1.10 11.91 2.59
CA LEU A 195 -1.58 10.84 1.71
C LEU A 195 -1.82 11.33 0.29
N ASP A 196 -2.44 12.49 0.13
CA ASP A 196 -2.67 13.15 -1.15
C ASP A 196 -1.36 13.31 -1.95
N ARG A 197 -0.37 13.97 -1.33
CA ARG A 197 0.98 14.13 -1.92
C ARG A 197 1.65 12.81 -2.21
N TRP A 198 1.55 11.84 -1.29
CA TRP A 198 2.18 10.54 -1.47
C TRP A 198 1.56 9.79 -2.66
N LEU A 199 0.23 9.79 -2.77
CA LEU A 199 -0.50 9.14 -3.86
C LEU A 199 -0.18 9.81 -5.20
N ASP A 200 -0.17 11.13 -5.25
CA ASP A 200 0.19 11.88 -6.46
C ASP A 200 1.58 11.49 -6.95
N ASN A 201 2.60 11.58 -6.07
CA ASN A 201 3.96 11.18 -6.39
C ASN A 201 4.04 9.70 -6.83
N PHE A 202 3.40 8.80 -6.08
CA PHE A 202 3.44 7.37 -6.37
C PHE A 202 2.88 7.03 -7.75
N PHE A 203 1.73 7.61 -8.12
CA PHE A 203 1.09 7.38 -9.41
C PHE A 203 1.76 8.16 -10.54
N PHE A 204 2.30 9.36 -10.27
CA PHE A 204 3.08 10.12 -11.24
C PHE A 204 4.33 9.34 -11.67
N GLU A 205 5.16 8.92 -10.72
CA GLU A 205 6.39 8.16 -10.98
C GLU A 205 6.14 6.89 -11.83
N ARG A 206 5.00 6.22 -11.64
CA ARG A 206 4.72 4.92 -12.24
C ARG A 206 3.91 4.99 -13.53
N PHE A 207 3.10 6.03 -13.72
CA PHE A 207 2.12 6.08 -14.81
C PHE A 207 2.16 7.36 -15.64
N ALA A 208 3.02 8.34 -15.32
CA ALA A 208 3.15 9.56 -16.12
C ALA A 208 3.48 9.23 -17.59
N ALA A 209 4.45 8.35 -17.82
CA ALA A 209 4.86 7.92 -19.17
C ALA A 209 3.73 7.21 -19.95
N ARG A 210 2.75 6.63 -19.24
CA ARG A 210 1.59 5.96 -19.85
C ARG A 210 0.38 6.89 -20.03
N GLY A 211 0.42 8.11 -19.48
CA GLY A 211 -0.71 9.05 -19.50
C GLY A 211 -1.88 8.68 -18.58
N PHE A 212 -1.73 7.68 -17.69
CA PHE A 212 -2.79 7.22 -16.78
C PHE A 212 -2.63 7.69 -15.34
N HIS A 213 -1.61 8.51 -15.03
CA HIS A 213 -1.36 8.94 -13.65
C HIS A 213 -2.57 9.63 -13.01
N LEU A 214 -3.19 10.60 -13.68
CA LEU A 214 -4.37 11.31 -13.15
C LEU A 214 -5.57 10.38 -12.94
N GLU A 215 -5.78 9.40 -13.83
CA GLU A 215 -6.89 8.44 -13.71
C GLU A 215 -6.74 7.60 -12.43
N PHE A 216 -5.58 6.98 -12.23
CA PHE A 216 -5.36 6.13 -11.07
C PHE A 216 -5.21 6.92 -9.77
N TYR A 217 -4.57 8.09 -9.82
CA TYR A 217 -4.51 9.00 -8.69
C TYR A 217 -5.91 9.42 -8.23
N THR A 218 -6.77 9.90 -9.14
CA THR A 218 -8.14 10.31 -8.82
C THR A 218 -8.95 9.14 -8.24
N ALA A 219 -8.80 7.95 -8.80
CA ALA A 219 -9.45 6.75 -8.29
C ALA A 219 -8.95 6.34 -6.89
N ALA A 220 -7.66 6.55 -6.60
CA ALA A 220 -7.09 6.31 -5.28
C ALA A 220 -7.57 7.33 -4.23
N ILE A 221 -7.66 8.61 -4.59
CA ILE A 221 -8.24 9.64 -3.73
C ILE A 221 -9.71 9.34 -3.42
N ASP A 222 -10.50 8.94 -4.43
CA ASP A 222 -11.88 8.53 -4.22
C ASP A 222 -11.98 7.31 -3.28
N ALA A 223 -11.09 6.32 -3.42
CA ALA A 223 -11.01 5.18 -2.53
C ALA A 223 -10.66 5.60 -1.08
N MET A 224 -9.65 6.46 -0.90
CA MET A 224 -9.28 7.03 0.41
C MET A 224 -10.45 7.73 1.06
N MET A 225 -11.15 8.58 0.31
CA MET A 225 -12.31 9.32 0.79
C MET A 225 -13.52 8.44 1.07
N LYS A 226 -13.55 7.18 0.60
CA LYS A 226 -14.63 6.20 0.85
C LYS A 226 -14.27 5.12 1.87
N ALA A 227 -12.99 4.95 2.19
CA ALA A 227 -12.52 4.02 3.20
C ALA A 227 -12.99 4.45 4.59
N ARG A 228 -13.58 3.53 5.34
CA ARG A 228 -14.18 3.78 6.66
C ARG A 228 -13.79 2.71 7.66
N ILE A 229 -13.82 3.04 8.95
CA ILE A 229 -13.94 2.03 10.01
C ILE A 229 -15.28 1.32 9.86
N ASP A 230 -15.29 0.00 10.06
CA ASP A 230 -16.50 -0.81 9.99
C ASP A 230 -17.55 -0.26 10.98
N PRO A 231 -18.74 0.16 10.51
CA PRO A 231 -19.78 0.70 11.38
C PRO A 231 -20.36 -0.33 12.34
N MET A 232 -20.11 -1.63 12.11
CA MET A 232 -20.48 -2.70 13.03
C MET A 232 -19.45 -2.89 14.16
N ALA A 233 -18.36 -2.13 14.16
CA ALA A 233 -17.40 -2.11 15.26
C ALA A 233 -18.07 -1.63 16.56
N THR A 234 -17.65 -2.18 17.70
CA THR A 234 -18.22 -1.81 19.00
C THR A 234 -17.93 -0.34 19.35
N THR A 235 -18.83 0.32 20.08
CA THR A 235 -18.62 1.70 20.55
C THR A 235 -17.30 1.87 21.33
N CYS A 236 -16.91 0.84 22.09
CA CYS A 236 -15.63 0.80 22.80
C CYS A 236 -14.44 0.87 21.84
N SER A 237 -14.45 0.05 20.77
CA SER A 237 -13.38 0.09 19.75
C SER A 237 -13.29 1.45 19.03
N VAL A 238 -14.42 2.13 18.85
CA VAL A 238 -14.45 3.45 18.18
C VAL A 238 -13.84 4.55 19.07
N GLN A 239 -14.22 4.61 20.35
CA GLN A 239 -13.64 5.56 21.30
C GLN A 239 -12.15 5.33 21.50
N TYR A 240 -11.74 4.06 21.53
CA TYR A 240 -10.36 3.66 21.62
C TYR A 240 -9.53 4.15 20.41
N LEU A 241 -10.03 3.97 19.18
CA LEU A 241 -9.37 4.52 17.99
C LEU A 241 -9.28 6.04 18.01
N GLY A 242 -10.33 6.73 18.48
CA GLY A 242 -10.31 8.17 18.69
C GLY A 242 -9.19 8.59 19.66
N ALA A 243 -9.01 7.88 20.76
CA ALA A 243 -7.92 8.13 21.70
C ALA A 243 -6.53 7.78 21.12
N LEU A 244 -6.44 6.76 20.26
CA LEU A 244 -5.19 6.42 19.57
C LEU A 244 -4.79 7.50 18.55
N SER A 245 -5.77 8.17 17.94
CA SER A 245 -5.53 9.17 16.89
C SER A 245 -4.85 10.45 17.38
N SER A 246 -4.96 10.76 18.69
CA SER A 246 -4.28 11.89 19.32
C SER A 246 -2.89 11.53 19.84
N ARG A 247 -2.50 10.25 19.83
CA ARG A 247 -1.17 9.80 20.25
C ARG A 247 -0.15 10.15 19.17
N ILE A 248 0.97 10.70 19.59
CA ILE A 248 2.09 10.99 18.70
C ILE A 248 2.88 9.70 18.42
N VAL A 249 3.32 9.53 17.17
CA VAL A 249 4.23 8.46 16.77
C VAL A 249 5.64 9.03 16.65
N LEU A 250 6.61 8.44 17.35
CA LEU A 250 8.02 8.82 17.32
C LEU A 250 8.94 7.59 17.39
N PRO A 251 10.21 7.70 16.98
CA PRO A 251 11.17 6.63 17.20
C PRO A 251 11.43 6.41 18.70
N SER A 252 11.50 5.14 19.13
CA SER A 252 11.69 4.71 20.53
C SER A 252 12.89 5.35 21.25
N LYS A 253 13.97 5.67 20.53
CA LYS A 253 15.14 6.36 21.11
C LYS A 253 14.85 7.78 21.63
N TRP A 254 13.65 8.33 21.38
CA TRP A 254 13.21 9.64 21.84
C TRP A 254 12.10 9.54 22.90
N SER A 255 11.80 8.32 23.39
CA SER A 255 10.76 8.07 24.39
C SER A 255 11.31 7.78 25.79
N SER A 256 12.57 8.10 26.02
CA SER A 256 13.35 7.83 27.24
C SER A 256 13.93 9.11 27.82
#